data_AF-A0A1H7DAB5-F1
#
_entry.id   AF-A0A1H7DAB5-F1
#
_cell.length_a   1.000
_cell.length_b   1.000
_cell.length_c   1.000
_cell.angle_alpha   90.00
_cell.angle_beta   90.00
_cell.angle_gamma   90.00
#
_symmetry.space_group_name_H-M   'P 1'
#
loop_
_entity.id
_entity.type
_entity.pdbx_description
1 polymer ?
#
loop_
_entity_poly.entity_id
_entity_poly.type
_entity_poly.pdbx_seq_one_letter_code
_entity_poly.pdbx_strand_id
1 'polypeptide(L)'
;MSPDEQDPYVLLGVTRDASPAQIRERYLILVQVWHPDKHHSSPENVRAEATRQMQQINNAYKLLTDVRERETRERRARERQAGEHERAQRERESSARQARERRAREREAREREAREREARERETADRLARERERQAREREAREHQHPRARWTHPWYEPAGLQGPLTIHPISISLSDGAEGFTLMARFDGQGAVVFFPSADGDLLLFRSRESLFRYLTESDAHELAGIPGWDGFMNSILKTGIDTEDDQSFDFGLILYNLRSPAAEWVPRIFITNRDLIIEIAEAFELDEVLSLLGVGTPIDTFDNLLRVVDRPLAGWSARRQLGSLQPGYASTAWRKVIRHTEKRIRWLR
;
A
#
# COMPACT_ATOMS: atom_id res chain seq x y z
N MET A 1 -5.26 0.48 -101.43
CA MET A 1 -6.67 0.06 -101.48
C MET A 1 -6.96 -0.33 -102.91
N SER A 2 -7.29 -1.60 -103.16
CA SER A 2 -7.49 -2.13 -104.51
C SER A 2 -8.77 -1.57 -105.14
N PRO A 3 -8.85 -1.40 -106.48
CA PRO A 3 -9.96 -0.72 -107.16
C PRO A 3 -11.30 -1.49 -107.19
N ASP A 4 -11.42 -2.63 -106.49
CA ASP A 4 -12.59 -3.54 -106.55
C ASP A 4 -13.25 -3.76 -105.17
N GLU A 5 -12.96 -2.91 -104.19
CA GLU A 5 -13.47 -3.01 -102.81
C GLU A 5 -14.56 -1.95 -102.56
N GLN A 6 -15.74 -2.15 -103.13
CA GLN A 6 -16.91 -1.31 -102.80
C GLN A 6 -17.35 -1.56 -101.35
N ASP A 7 -17.73 -0.50 -100.63
CA ASP A 7 -18.17 -0.58 -99.23
C ASP A 7 -19.33 -1.59 -99.09
N PRO A 8 -19.20 -2.65 -98.26
CA PRO A 8 -20.22 -3.68 -98.07
C PRO A 8 -21.61 -3.14 -97.70
N TYR A 9 -21.65 -2.01 -96.99
CA TYR A 9 -22.91 -1.33 -96.62
C TYR A 9 -23.56 -0.67 -97.85
N VAL A 10 -22.74 -0.04 -98.70
CA VAL A 10 -23.18 0.59 -99.95
C VAL A 10 -23.62 -0.47 -100.95
N LEU A 11 -22.88 -1.57 -101.08
CA LEU A 11 -23.22 -2.72 -101.93
C LEU A 11 -24.58 -3.34 -101.59
N LEU A 12 -24.91 -3.45 -100.31
CA LEU A 12 -26.19 -3.99 -99.85
C LEU A 12 -27.29 -2.91 -99.72
N GLY A 13 -26.98 -1.63 -99.96
CA GLY A 13 -27.93 -0.53 -99.84
C GLY A 13 -28.47 -0.37 -98.40
N VAL A 14 -27.64 -0.68 -97.41
CA VAL A 14 -27.98 -0.59 -95.98
C VAL A 14 -27.11 0.46 -95.30
N THR A 15 -27.64 1.06 -94.25
CA THR A 15 -26.88 1.99 -93.42
C THR A 15 -25.95 1.23 -92.46
N ARG A 16 -24.93 1.91 -91.93
CA ARG A 16 -23.95 1.29 -91.00
C ARG A 16 -24.55 0.83 -89.68
N ASP A 17 -25.69 1.39 -89.29
CA ASP A 17 -26.52 1.02 -88.14
C ASP A 17 -27.55 -0.07 -88.45
N ALA A 18 -27.62 -0.57 -89.69
CA ALA A 18 -28.58 -1.61 -90.07
C ALA A 18 -28.44 -2.87 -89.18
N SER A 19 -29.58 -3.31 -88.65
CA SER A 19 -29.70 -4.53 -87.86
C SER A 19 -29.41 -5.78 -88.72
N PRO A 20 -29.04 -6.92 -88.10
CA PRO A 20 -28.86 -8.17 -88.83
C PRO A 20 -30.09 -8.58 -89.66
N ALA A 21 -31.30 -8.25 -89.18
CA ALA A 21 -32.55 -8.49 -89.89
C ALA A 21 -32.64 -7.65 -91.18
N GLN A 22 -32.30 -6.36 -91.11
CA GLN A 22 -32.30 -5.45 -92.27
C GLN A 22 -31.21 -5.81 -93.30
N ILE A 23 -30.03 -6.24 -92.83
CA ILE A 23 -28.94 -6.74 -93.71
C ILE A 23 -29.41 -7.99 -94.48
N ARG A 24 -30.06 -8.94 -93.79
CA ARG A 24 -30.61 -10.14 -94.41
C ARG A 24 -31.74 -9.84 -95.38
N GLU A 25 -32.65 -8.93 -95.02
CA GLU A 25 -33.76 -8.51 -95.88
C GLU A 25 -33.25 -7.91 -97.19
N ARG A 26 -32.29 -6.98 -97.13
CA ARG A 26 -31.71 -6.37 -98.33
C ARG A 26 -30.93 -7.36 -99.18
N TYR A 27 -30.19 -8.27 -98.55
CA TYR A 27 -29.53 -9.37 -99.26
C TYR A 27 -30.55 -10.21 -100.05
N LEU A 28 -31.66 -10.63 -99.43
CA LEU A 28 -32.69 -11.42 -100.10
C LEU A 28 -33.31 -10.67 -101.29
N ILE A 29 -33.57 -9.37 -101.14
CA ILE A 29 -34.08 -8.53 -102.23
C ILE A 29 -33.08 -8.46 -103.39
N LEU A 30 -31.80 -8.21 -103.11
CA LEU A 30 -30.75 -8.12 -104.12
C LEU A 30 -30.48 -9.46 -104.80
N VAL A 31 -30.56 -10.57 -104.05
CA VAL A 31 -30.46 -11.93 -104.60
C VAL A 31 -31.60 -12.18 -105.60
N GLN A 32 -32.82 -11.76 -105.27
CA GLN A 32 -33.96 -11.89 -106.20
C GLN A 32 -33.80 -11.06 -107.48
N VAL A 33 -32.99 -10.00 -107.47
CA VAL A 33 -32.75 -9.16 -108.66
C VAL A 33 -31.60 -9.71 -109.50
N TRP A 34 -30.52 -10.16 -108.86
CA TRP A 34 -29.25 -10.50 -109.54
C TRP A 34 -29.00 -12.01 -109.66
N HIS A 35 -29.97 -12.89 -109.33
CA HIS A 35 -29.77 -14.35 -109.41
C HIS A 35 -29.40 -14.81 -110.83
N PRO A 36 -28.32 -15.61 -111.01
CA PRO A 36 -27.91 -16.11 -112.32
C PRO A 36 -29.04 -16.82 -113.08
N ASP A 37 -29.89 -17.59 -112.39
CA ASP A 37 -31.04 -18.28 -113.01
C ASP A 37 -32.04 -17.33 -113.66
N LYS A 38 -32.24 -16.12 -113.11
CA LYS A 38 -33.17 -15.13 -113.69
C LYS A 38 -32.62 -14.46 -114.94
N HIS A 39 -31.30 -14.50 -115.12
CA HIS A 39 -30.60 -13.89 -116.26
C HIS A 39 -30.07 -14.94 -117.25
N HIS A 40 -30.40 -16.22 -117.09
CA HIS A 40 -29.88 -17.32 -117.93
C HIS A 40 -30.15 -17.13 -119.43
N SER A 41 -31.31 -16.58 -119.80
CA SER A 41 -31.71 -16.30 -121.20
C SER A 41 -31.32 -14.90 -121.68
N SER A 42 -30.56 -14.13 -120.89
CA SER A 42 -30.11 -12.77 -121.24
C SER A 42 -28.79 -12.79 -122.03
N PRO A 43 -28.46 -11.70 -122.76
CA PRO A 43 -27.18 -11.54 -123.44
C PRO A 43 -25.97 -11.74 -122.51
N GLU A 44 -24.84 -12.21 -123.08
CA GLU A 44 -23.66 -12.64 -122.30
C GLU A 44 -23.08 -11.54 -121.40
N ASN A 45 -23.09 -10.29 -121.86
CA ASN A 45 -22.69 -9.13 -121.06
C ASN A 45 -23.55 -8.95 -119.79
N VAL A 46 -24.87 -9.16 -119.90
CA VAL A 46 -25.81 -9.04 -118.77
C VAL A 46 -25.63 -10.19 -117.78
N ARG A 47 -25.37 -11.40 -118.27
CA ARG A 47 -25.07 -12.57 -117.43
C ARG A 47 -23.76 -12.42 -116.66
N ALA A 48 -22.73 -11.92 -117.30
CA ALA A 48 -21.44 -11.65 -116.68
C ALA A 48 -21.56 -10.58 -115.58
N GLU A 49 -22.34 -9.53 -115.84
CA GLU A 49 -22.60 -8.46 -114.88
C GLU A 49 -23.43 -8.94 -113.69
N ALA A 50 -24.51 -9.71 -113.92
CA ALA A 50 -25.33 -10.28 -112.86
C ALA A 50 -24.53 -11.24 -111.95
N THR A 51 -23.64 -12.05 -112.55
CA THR A 51 -22.75 -12.94 -111.80
C THR A 51 -21.76 -12.15 -110.94
N ARG A 52 -21.16 -11.08 -111.49
CA ARG A 52 -20.25 -10.20 -110.75
C ARG A 52 -20.96 -9.50 -109.60
N GLN A 53 -22.15 -8.94 -109.84
CA GLN A 53 -22.96 -8.29 -108.81
C GLN A 53 -23.36 -9.27 -107.71
N MET A 54 -23.83 -10.47 -108.06
CA MET A 54 -24.16 -11.52 -107.09
C MET A 54 -22.96 -11.91 -106.23
N GLN A 55 -21.77 -12.05 -106.83
CA GLN A 55 -20.56 -12.37 -106.08
C GLN A 55 -20.18 -11.25 -105.10
N GLN A 56 -20.30 -9.99 -105.51
CA GLN A 56 -20.08 -8.83 -104.65
C GLN A 56 -21.12 -8.77 -103.50
N ILE A 57 -22.40 -9.02 -103.79
CA ILE A 57 -23.49 -9.10 -102.80
C ILE A 57 -23.27 -10.21 -101.78
N ASN A 58 -22.89 -11.41 -102.23
CA ASN A 58 -22.59 -12.54 -101.35
C ASN A 58 -21.40 -12.26 -100.43
N ASN A 59 -20.34 -11.66 -100.97
CA ASN A 59 -19.16 -11.26 -100.19
C ASN A 59 -19.51 -10.17 -99.16
N ALA A 60 -20.28 -9.16 -99.55
CA ALA A 60 -20.73 -8.10 -98.66
C ALA A 60 -21.61 -8.64 -97.53
N TYR A 61 -22.57 -9.52 -97.85
CA TYR A 61 -23.44 -10.14 -96.86
C TYR A 61 -22.64 -10.98 -95.85
N LYS A 62 -21.74 -11.85 -96.32
CA LYS A 62 -20.89 -12.67 -95.44
C LYS A 62 -20.07 -11.81 -94.48
N LEU A 63 -19.42 -10.77 -95.00
CA LEU A 63 -18.58 -9.88 -94.19
C LEU A 63 -19.41 -9.12 -93.14
N LEU A 64 -20.55 -8.56 -93.51
CA LEU A 64 -21.41 -7.85 -92.56
C LEU A 64 -22.03 -8.78 -91.51
N THR A 65 -22.41 -10.00 -91.88
CA THR A 65 -22.90 -11.01 -90.94
C THR A 65 -21.81 -11.42 -89.95
N ASP A 66 -20.59 -11.71 -90.42
CA ASP A 66 -19.45 -12.06 -89.58
C ASP A 66 -19.09 -10.94 -88.59
N VAL A 67 -19.14 -9.68 -89.03
CA VAL A 67 -18.93 -8.50 -88.17
C VAL A 67 -20.01 -8.42 -87.09
N ARG A 68 -21.30 -8.52 -87.45
CA ARG A 68 -22.41 -8.45 -86.49
C ARG A 68 -22.41 -9.59 -85.49
N GLU A 69 -22.06 -10.80 -85.92
CA GLU A 69 -21.92 -11.95 -85.03
C GLU A 69 -20.75 -11.77 -84.07
N ARG A 70 -19.61 -11.25 -84.55
CA ARG A 70 -18.46 -10.93 -83.70
C ARG A 70 -18.81 -9.86 -82.67
N GLU A 71 -19.43 -8.75 -83.08
CA GLU A 71 -19.90 -7.70 -82.17
C GLU A 71 -20.84 -8.25 -81.09
N THR A 72 -21.75 -9.17 -81.46
CA THR A 72 -22.68 -9.79 -80.51
C THR A 72 -21.96 -10.73 -79.53
N ARG A 73 -20.99 -11.53 -80.01
CA ARG A 73 -20.17 -12.38 -79.13
C ARG A 73 -19.32 -11.55 -78.19
N GLU A 74 -18.68 -10.49 -78.69
CA GLU A 74 -17.86 -9.58 -77.89
C GLU A 74 -18.71 -8.83 -76.85
N ARG A 75 -19.90 -8.33 -77.23
CA ARG A 75 -20.84 -7.70 -76.28
C ARG A 75 -21.24 -8.66 -75.16
N ARG A 76 -21.64 -9.89 -75.50
CA ARG A 76 -21.98 -10.94 -74.51
C ARG A 76 -20.79 -11.38 -73.66
N ALA A 77 -19.57 -11.28 -74.17
CA ALA A 77 -18.35 -11.56 -73.39
C ALA A 77 -18.06 -10.43 -72.40
N ARG A 78 -18.18 -9.16 -72.84
CA ARG A 78 -18.03 -7.98 -71.98
C ARG A 78 -19.09 -7.93 -70.87
N GLU A 79 -20.34 -8.23 -71.18
CA GLU A 79 -21.44 -8.30 -70.18
C GLU A 79 -21.18 -9.39 -69.13
N ARG A 80 -20.70 -10.56 -69.56
CA ARG A 80 -20.32 -11.64 -68.63
C ARG A 80 -19.13 -11.25 -67.75
N GLN A 81 -18.08 -10.69 -68.34
CA GLN A 81 -16.90 -10.22 -67.59
C GLN A 81 -17.27 -9.10 -66.60
N ALA A 82 -18.15 -8.17 -66.99
CA ALA A 82 -18.63 -7.11 -66.10
C ALA A 82 -19.44 -7.70 -64.93
N GLY A 83 -20.32 -8.67 -65.19
CA GLY A 83 -21.09 -9.35 -64.14
C GLY A 83 -20.22 -10.20 -63.21
N GLU A 84 -19.18 -10.85 -63.72
CA GLU A 84 -18.19 -11.58 -62.91
C GLU A 84 -17.35 -10.63 -62.05
N HIS A 85 -16.90 -9.51 -62.61
CA HIS A 85 -16.15 -8.50 -61.87
C HIS A 85 -17.00 -7.87 -60.75
N GLU A 86 -18.27 -7.56 -61.03
CA GLU A 86 -19.20 -7.02 -60.03
C GLU A 86 -19.48 -8.02 -58.90
N ARG A 87 -19.69 -9.30 -59.23
CA ARG A 87 -19.84 -10.36 -58.22
C ARG A 87 -18.59 -10.53 -57.36
N ALA A 88 -17.42 -10.58 -57.99
CA ALA A 88 -16.15 -10.69 -57.28
C ALA A 88 -15.89 -9.47 -56.37
N GLN A 89 -16.28 -8.27 -56.81
CA GLN A 89 -16.18 -7.06 -56.00
C GLN A 89 -17.12 -7.12 -54.78
N ARG A 90 -18.40 -7.49 -54.98
CA ARG A 90 -19.37 -7.64 -53.88
C ARG A 90 -18.93 -8.70 -52.86
N GLU A 91 -18.39 -9.82 -53.32
CA GLU A 91 -17.85 -10.87 -52.44
C GLU A 91 -16.66 -10.37 -51.63
N ARG A 92 -15.71 -9.67 -52.26
CA ARG A 92 -14.56 -9.07 -51.56
C ARG A 92 -15.00 -8.04 -50.51
N GLU A 93 -15.96 -7.18 -50.85
CA GLU A 93 -16.51 -6.18 -49.92
C GLU A 93 -17.22 -6.85 -48.73
N SER A 94 -18.01 -7.91 -48.98
CA SER A 94 -18.66 -8.69 -47.94
C SER A 94 -17.65 -9.39 -47.02
N SER A 95 -16.65 -10.07 -47.58
CA SER A 95 -15.59 -10.72 -46.81
C SER A 95 -14.75 -9.70 -46.02
N ALA A 96 -14.43 -8.54 -46.60
CA ALA A 96 -13.72 -7.48 -45.92
C ALA A 96 -14.53 -6.91 -44.75
N ARG A 97 -15.86 -6.74 -44.93
CA ARG A 97 -16.76 -6.30 -43.86
C ARG A 97 -16.81 -7.32 -42.73
N GLN A 98 -17.01 -8.61 -43.04
CA GLN A 98 -17.01 -9.68 -42.03
C GLN A 98 -15.69 -9.75 -41.27
N ALA A 99 -14.55 -9.60 -41.97
CA ALA A 99 -13.23 -9.57 -41.34
C ALA A 99 -13.06 -8.37 -40.39
N ARG A 100 -13.57 -7.18 -40.77
CA ARG A 100 -13.55 -5.99 -39.91
C ARG A 100 -14.43 -6.17 -38.67
N GLU A 101 -15.64 -6.69 -38.84
CA GLU A 101 -16.56 -6.96 -37.73
C GLU A 101 -15.98 -8.00 -36.75
N ARG A 102 -15.35 -9.06 -37.27
CA ARG A 102 -14.65 -10.05 -36.45
C ARG A 102 -13.50 -9.42 -35.64
N ARG A 103 -12.65 -8.61 -36.29
CA ARG A 103 -11.54 -7.90 -35.62
C ARG A 103 -12.04 -6.94 -34.55
N ALA A 104 -13.16 -6.25 -34.79
CA ALA A 104 -13.77 -5.37 -33.81
C ALA A 104 -14.24 -6.15 -32.57
N ARG A 105 -14.95 -7.28 -32.76
CA ARG A 105 -15.40 -8.15 -31.66
C ARG A 105 -14.22 -8.73 -30.87
N GLU A 106 -13.17 -9.19 -31.55
CA GLU A 106 -11.97 -9.72 -30.89
C GLU A 106 -11.26 -8.63 -30.07
N ARG A 107 -11.23 -7.39 -30.57
CA ARG A 107 -10.67 -6.25 -29.83
C ARG A 107 -11.51 -5.92 -28.59
N GLU A 108 -12.82 -5.84 -28.72
CA GLU A 108 -13.73 -5.58 -27.60
C GLU A 108 -13.63 -6.67 -26.53
N ALA A 109 -13.52 -7.94 -26.92
CA ALA A 109 -13.33 -9.06 -26.00
C ALA A 109 -12.01 -8.91 -25.21
N ARG A 110 -10.89 -8.59 -25.89
CA ARG A 110 -9.60 -8.35 -25.25
C ARG A 110 -9.62 -7.17 -24.30
N GLU A 111 -10.26 -6.07 -24.69
CA GLU A 111 -10.40 -4.88 -23.84
C GLU A 111 -11.25 -5.19 -22.59
N ARG A 112 -12.31 -6.02 -22.73
CA ARG A 112 -13.10 -6.47 -21.59
C ARG A 112 -12.31 -7.36 -20.64
N GLU A 113 -11.58 -8.35 -21.17
CA GLU A 113 -10.72 -9.22 -20.36
C GLU A 113 -9.63 -8.43 -19.62
N ALA A 114 -9.02 -7.43 -20.27
CA ALA A 114 -8.06 -6.54 -19.64
C ALA A 114 -8.68 -5.74 -18.47
N ARG A 115 -9.89 -5.17 -18.67
CA ARG A 115 -10.60 -4.45 -17.60
C ARG A 115 -10.98 -5.36 -16.43
N GLU A 116 -11.45 -6.59 -16.72
CA GLU A 116 -11.77 -7.56 -15.67
C GLU A 116 -10.53 -8.00 -14.90
N ARG A 117 -9.38 -8.16 -15.58
CA ARG A 117 -8.11 -8.46 -14.95
C ARG A 117 -7.63 -7.31 -14.05
N GLU A 118 -7.63 -6.08 -14.55
CA GLU A 118 -7.27 -4.90 -13.77
C GLU A 118 -8.17 -4.72 -12.54
N ALA A 119 -9.48 -4.99 -12.67
CA ALA A 119 -10.40 -4.94 -11.54
C ALA A 119 -10.05 -5.98 -10.46
N ARG A 120 -9.72 -7.22 -10.85
CA ARG A 120 -9.28 -8.28 -9.92
C ARG A 120 -7.95 -7.92 -9.24
N GLU A 121 -7.00 -7.35 -9.99
CA GLU A 121 -5.71 -6.90 -9.44
C GLU A 121 -5.88 -5.73 -8.46
N ARG A 122 -6.80 -4.80 -8.73
CA ARG A 122 -7.16 -3.73 -7.77
C ARG A 122 -7.81 -4.28 -6.51
N GLU A 123 -8.75 -5.21 -6.65
CA GLU A 123 -9.41 -5.83 -5.50
C GLU A 123 -8.42 -6.61 -4.62
N THR A 124 -7.47 -7.34 -5.22
CA THR A 124 -6.43 -8.03 -4.47
C THR A 124 -5.47 -7.05 -3.79
N ALA A 125 -5.08 -5.96 -4.46
CA ALA A 125 -4.26 -4.91 -3.88
C ALA A 125 -4.96 -4.21 -2.71
N ASP A 126 -6.23 -3.86 -2.84
CA ASP A 126 -7.04 -3.24 -1.78
C ASP A 126 -7.19 -4.17 -0.58
N ARG A 127 -7.43 -5.47 -0.80
CA ARG A 127 -7.49 -6.48 0.26
C ARG A 127 -6.15 -6.57 1.00
N LEU A 128 -5.03 -6.63 0.27
CA LEU A 128 -3.69 -6.66 0.87
C LEU A 128 -3.38 -5.36 1.62
N ALA A 129 -3.82 -4.21 1.10
CA ALA A 129 -3.67 -2.92 1.77
C ALA A 129 -4.45 -2.86 3.09
N ARG A 130 -5.71 -3.31 3.10
CA ARG A 130 -6.54 -3.42 4.31
C ARG A 130 -5.95 -4.39 5.32
N GLU A 131 -5.41 -5.51 4.86
CA GLU A 131 -4.74 -6.48 5.72
C GLU A 131 -3.45 -5.89 6.33
N ARG A 132 -2.63 -5.21 5.53
CA ARG A 132 -1.45 -4.48 6.02
C ARG A 132 -1.81 -3.40 7.03
N GLU A 133 -2.87 -2.63 6.77
CA GLU A 133 -3.36 -1.62 7.70
C GLU A 133 -3.87 -2.26 9.00
N ARG A 134 -4.62 -3.37 8.92
CA ARG A 134 -5.05 -4.13 10.10
C ARG A 134 -3.84 -4.65 10.88
N GLN A 135 -2.84 -5.22 10.21
CA GLN A 135 -1.61 -5.69 10.84
C GLN A 135 -0.80 -4.53 11.44
N ALA A 136 -0.77 -3.37 10.81
CA ALA A 136 -0.12 -2.16 11.33
C ALA A 136 -0.84 -1.67 12.59
N ARG A 137 -2.17 -1.53 12.56
CA ARG A 137 -2.98 -1.19 13.74
C ARG A 137 -2.85 -2.22 14.86
N GLU A 138 -2.77 -3.50 14.52
CA GLU A 138 -2.56 -4.58 15.50
C GLU A 138 -1.13 -4.51 16.09
N ARG A 139 -0.11 -4.19 15.28
CA ARG A 139 1.26 -3.92 15.74
C ARG A 139 1.32 -2.69 16.64
N GLU A 140 0.70 -1.58 16.23
CA GLU A 140 0.60 -0.36 17.03
C GLU A 140 -0.16 -0.59 18.32
N ALA A 141 -1.27 -1.34 18.30
CA ALA A 141 -2.02 -1.70 19.51
C ALA A 141 -1.19 -2.61 20.44
N ARG A 142 -0.45 -3.58 19.88
CA ARG A 142 0.50 -4.40 20.63
C ARG A 142 1.66 -3.58 21.16
N GLU A 143 2.15 -2.57 20.45
CA GLU A 143 3.19 -1.64 20.92
C GLU A 143 2.63 -0.64 21.94
N HIS A 144 1.33 -0.33 21.92
CA HIS A 144 0.69 0.45 22.96
C HIS A 144 0.46 -0.35 24.24
N GLN A 145 0.11 -1.64 24.11
CA GLN A 145 -0.09 -2.56 25.23
C GLN A 145 1.24 -3.11 25.78
N HIS A 146 2.20 -3.36 24.90
CA HIS A 146 3.53 -3.90 25.16
C HIS A 146 4.54 -3.08 24.35
N PRO A 147 4.81 -1.82 24.73
CA PRO A 147 5.83 -1.03 24.08
C PRO A 147 7.10 -1.85 24.07
N ARG A 148 7.68 -2.02 22.88
CA ARG A 148 9.09 -2.38 22.81
C ARG A 148 9.80 -1.25 23.52
N ALA A 149 10.18 -1.47 24.78
CA ALA A 149 10.99 -0.55 25.52
C ALA A 149 12.21 -0.29 24.64
N ARG A 150 12.25 0.87 23.98
CA ARG A 150 13.44 1.34 23.30
C ARG A 150 14.13 2.20 24.33
N TRP A 151 15.01 1.49 25.02
CA TRP A 151 15.83 1.91 26.13
C TRP A 151 16.73 3.09 25.77
N THR A 152 16.91 3.99 26.72
CA THR A 152 18.09 4.86 26.84
C THR A 152 18.15 5.37 28.28
N HIS A 153 18.64 4.57 29.23
CA HIS A 153 19.16 5.17 30.46
C HIS A 153 20.43 5.97 30.06
N PRO A 154 20.56 7.26 30.39
CA PRO A 154 21.64 8.11 29.87
C PRO A 154 23.06 7.58 30.14
N TRP A 155 23.24 6.78 31.20
CA TRP A 155 24.54 6.32 31.71
C TRP A 155 24.76 4.80 31.69
N TYR A 156 23.87 4.01 31.08
CA TYR A 156 24.01 2.55 31.12
C TYR A 156 25.03 2.03 30.10
N GLU A 157 26.23 1.69 30.58
CA GLU A 157 27.19 0.85 29.88
C GLU A 157 27.36 -0.48 30.64
N PRO A 158 26.79 -1.60 30.15
CA PRO A 158 26.84 -2.90 30.83
C PRO A 158 28.25 -3.38 31.18
N ALA A 159 29.26 -2.92 30.44
CA ALA A 159 30.65 -3.35 30.59
C ALA A 159 31.38 -2.74 31.80
N GLY A 160 30.81 -1.73 32.46
CA GLY A 160 31.49 -0.97 33.53
C GLY A 160 31.29 -1.48 34.95
N LEU A 161 30.32 -2.37 35.20
CA LEU A 161 29.93 -2.76 36.56
C LEU A 161 30.83 -3.86 37.13
N GLN A 162 31.35 -3.66 38.33
CA GLN A 162 32.33 -4.55 38.97
C GLN A 162 31.69 -5.67 39.83
N GLY A 163 30.39 -5.94 39.72
CA GLY A 163 29.72 -7.01 40.47
C GLY A 163 28.21 -7.13 40.20
N PRO A 164 27.56 -8.14 40.79
CA PRO A 164 26.12 -8.35 40.65
C PRO A 164 25.32 -7.20 41.29
N LEU A 165 24.20 -6.84 40.68
CA LEU A 165 23.23 -5.95 41.30
C LEU A 165 22.29 -6.75 42.20
N THR A 166 21.87 -6.12 43.29
CA THR A 166 20.77 -6.60 44.11
C THR A 166 19.46 -6.06 43.52
N ILE A 167 18.53 -6.94 43.18
CA ILE A 167 17.27 -6.58 42.52
C ILE A 167 16.11 -6.81 43.48
N HIS A 168 15.38 -5.76 43.81
CA HIS A 168 14.23 -5.79 44.71
C HIS A 168 12.95 -5.39 43.97
N PRO A 169 11.87 -6.17 44.08
CA PRO A 169 10.54 -5.67 43.81
C PRO A 169 10.18 -4.63 44.88
N ILE A 170 9.72 -3.46 44.44
CA ILE A 170 9.27 -2.37 45.32
C ILE A 170 7.82 -2.02 45.02
N SER A 171 7.09 -1.51 46.02
CA SER A 171 5.80 -0.84 45.82
C SER A 171 5.92 0.65 46.13
N ILE A 172 5.23 1.45 45.33
CA ILE A 172 5.16 2.91 45.49
C ILE A 172 3.68 3.29 45.47
N SER A 173 3.20 3.80 46.60
CA SER A 173 1.90 4.47 46.71
C SER A 173 2.05 5.94 46.35
N LEU A 174 1.34 6.38 45.32
CA LEU A 174 1.36 7.75 44.83
C LEU A 174 0.51 8.68 45.68
N SER A 175 0.68 9.98 45.47
CA SER A 175 -0.04 11.03 46.20
C SER A 175 -1.55 11.02 45.98
N ASP A 176 -2.03 10.39 44.90
CA ASP A 176 -3.45 10.17 44.60
C ASP A 176 -4.01 8.88 45.21
N GLY A 177 -3.18 8.10 45.91
CA GLY A 177 -3.53 6.83 46.53
C GLY A 177 -3.43 5.62 45.61
N ALA A 178 -3.01 5.79 44.34
CA ALA A 178 -2.73 4.66 43.47
C ALA A 178 -1.44 3.95 43.90
N GLU A 179 -1.51 2.65 44.13
CA GLU A 179 -0.32 1.81 44.37
C GLU A 179 0.17 1.20 43.07
N GLY A 180 1.49 1.26 42.85
CA GLY A 180 2.15 0.63 41.73
C GLY A 180 3.36 -0.18 42.15
N PHE A 181 3.68 -1.20 41.36
CA PHE A 181 4.80 -2.11 41.58
C PHE A 181 5.88 -1.88 40.54
N THR A 182 7.15 -2.02 40.90
CA THR A 182 8.28 -1.96 39.95
C THR A 182 9.49 -2.70 40.52
N LEU A 183 10.63 -2.64 39.82
CA LEU A 183 11.90 -3.18 40.30
C LEU A 183 12.88 -2.04 40.61
N MET A 184 13.74 -2.27 41.59
CA MET A 184 14.89 -1.45 41.90
C MET A 184 16.12 -2.34 41.90
N ALA A 185 17.07 -2.08 41.00
CA ALA A 185 18.33 -2.79 40.93
C ALA A 185 19.46 -1.89 41.42
N ARG A 186 20.14 -2.29 42.50
CA ARG A 186 21.19 -1.49 43.15
C ARG A 186 22.54 -2.20 43.08
N PHE A 187 23.59 -1.42 42.83
CA PHE A 187 24.97 -1.86 43.04
C PHE A 187 25.52 -1.21 44.30
N ASP A 188 25.86 -2.00 45.32
CA ASP A 188 26.33 -1.52 46.64
C ASP A 188 27.86 -1.32 46.72
N GLY A 189 28.57 -1.39 45.58
CA GLY A 189 30.03 -1.22 45.51
C GLY A 189 30.49 0.24 45.43
N GLN A 190 31.78 0.45 45.15
CA GLN A 190 32.30 1.79 44.85
C GLN A 190 31.67 2.33 43.58
N GLY A 191 31.08 3.53 43.65
CA GLY A 191 30.26 4.08 42.55
C GLY A 191 28.86 3.50 42.54
N ALA A 192 28.17 3.54 43.69
CA ALA A 192 26.81 3.03 43.83
C ALA A 192 25.88 3.61 42.76
N VAL A 193 25.12 2.73 42.12
CA VAL A 193 24.18 3.07 41.06
C VAL A 193 22.86 2.35 41.29
N VAL A 194 21.77 2.99 40.90
CA VAL A 194 20.42 2.44 40.99
C VAL A 194 19.77 2.49 39.62
N PHE A 195 19.09 1.40 39.26
CA PHE A 195 18.38 1.26 38.01
C PHE A 195 16.92 0.89 38.28
N PHE A 196 16.06 1.43 37.43
CA PHE A 196 14.63 1.14 37.43
C PHE A 196 14.16 0.73 36.04
N PRO A 197 13.12 -0.12 35.92
CA PRO A 197 12.38 -0.28 34.68
C PRO A 197 11.90 1.07 34.16
N SER A 198 12.18 1.37 32.89
CA SER A 198 11.80 2.65 32.28
C SER A 198 11.34 2.50 30.82
N ALA A 199 10.57 3.47 30.35
CA ALA A 199 10.22 3.62 28.93
C ALA A 199 10.11 5.10 28.56
N ASP A 200 10.79 5.51 27.48
CA ASP A 200 10.84 6.91 27.03
C ASP A 200 11.30 7.90 28.12
N GLY A 201 12.19 7.45 29.01
CA GLY A 201 12.71 8.24 30.13
C GLY A 201 11.76 8.32 31.34
N ASP A 202 10.66 7.58 31.37
CA ASP A 202 9.75 7.54 32.51
C ASP A 202 9.86 6.23 33.29
N LEU A 203 9.77 6.31 34.62
CA LEU A 203 9.67 5.20 35.55
C LEU A 203 8.41 4.38 35.27
N LEU A 204 8.58 3.09 35.00
CA LEU A 204 7.45 2.19 34.79
C LEU A 204 6.89 1.71 36.13
N LEU A 205 5.58 1.94 36.32
CA LEU A 205 4.80 1.32 37.39
C LEU A 205 3.75 0.37 36.81
N PHE A 206 3.61 -0.76 37.48
CA PHE A 206 2.70 -1.84 37.14
C PHE A 206 1.52 -1.83 38.12
N ARG A 207 0.30 -2.04 37.61
CA ARG A 207 -0.94 -1.97 38.42
C ARG A 207 -1.09 -3.13 39.39
N SER A 208 -0.39 -4.22 39.16
CA SER A 208 -0.37 -5.39 40.03
C SER A 208 0.94 -6.16 39.92
N ARG A 209 1.24 -6.97 40.93
CA ARG A 209 2.40 -7.87 40.92
C ARG A 209 2.32 -8.85 39.74
N GLU A 210 1.12 -9.28 39.34
CA GLU A 210 0.91 -10.15 38.19
C GLU A 210 1.23 -9.45 36.87
N SER A 211 0.88 -8.16 36.74
CA SER A 211 1.24 -7.38 35.54
C SER A 211 2.75 -7.15 35.43
N LEU A 212 3.43 -6.91 36.57
CA LEU A 212 4.89 -6.86 36.62
C LEU A 212 5.48 -8.23 36.26
N PHE A 213 5.05 -9.31 36.90
CA PHE A 213 5.54 -10.66 36.63
C PHE A 213 5.39 -11.02 35.15
N ARG A 214 4.20 -10.77 34.57
CA ARG A 214 3.94 -10.99 33.15
C ARG A 214 4.93 -10.22 32.27
N TYR A 215 5.17 -8.96 32.59
CA TYR A 215 6.15 -8.13 31.86
C TYR A 215 7.55 -8.71 31.91
N LEU A 216 8.01 -9.18 33.08
CA LEU A 216 9.35 -9.78 33.23
C LEU A 216 9.48 -11.14 32.53
N THR A 217 8.39 -11.89 32.36
CA THR A 217 8.42 -13.24 31.75
C THR A 217 8.07 -13.29 30.27
N GLU A 218 7.26 -12.35 29.77
CA GLU A 218 6.79 -12.34 28.38
C GLU A 218 7.63 -11.42 27.48
N SER A 219 8.49 -10.59 28.06
CA SER A 219 9.33 -9.63 27.34
C SER A 219 10.79 -9.73 27.79
N ASP A 220 11.59 -10.52 27.07
CA ASP A 220 13.06 -10.52 27.19
C ASP A 220 13.69 -9.21 26.68
N ALA A 221 12.88 -8.29 26.15
CA ALA A 221 13.32 -7.02 25.55
C ALA A 221 13.52 -5.92 26.58
N HIS A 222 14.23 -6.19 27.68
CA HIS A 222 14.53 -5.18 28.69
C HIS A 222 15.98 -5.19 29.20
N GLU A 223 16.64 -4.03 29.44
CA GLU A 223 18.06 -3.96 29.85
C GLU A 223 18.34 -4.64 31.19
N LEU A 224 17.33 -4.78 32.07
CA LEU A 224 17.49 -5.58 33.28
C LEU A 224 17.83 -7.04 32.95
N ALA A 225 17.47 -7.55 31.77
CA ALA A 225 17.86 -8.91 31.36
C ALA A 225 19.38 -9.03 31.14
N GLY A 226 20.06 -7.91 30.88
CA GLY A 226 21.50 -7.84 30.68
C GLY A 226 22.30 -7.49 31.94
N ILE A 227 21.65 -7.18 33.08
CA ILE A 227 22.40 -6.80 34.28
C ILE A 227 22.94 -8.03 35.03
N PRO A 228 24.17 -7.96 35.56
CA PRO A 228 24.69 -8.98 36.47
C PRO A 228 23.74 -9.25 37.64
N GLY A 229 23.39 -10.52 37.87
CA GLY A 229 22.42 -10.94 38.91
C GLY A 229 21.01 -11.20 38.39
N TRP A 230 20.69 -10.82 37.15
CA TRP A 230 19.37 -11.02 36.54
C TRP A 230 18.88 -12.47 36.54
N ASP A 231 19.69 -13.40 36.05
CA ASP A 231 19.31 -14.82 35.98
C ASP A 231 18.99 -15.39 37.36
N GLY A 232 19.75 -14.98 38.39
CA GLY A 232 19.50 -15.38 39.77
C GLY A 232 18.17 -14.86 40.28
N PHE A 233 17.89 -13.58 40.03
CA PHE A 233 16.61 -12.95 40.36
C PHE A 233 15.43 -13.62 39.63
N MET A 234 15.53 -13.84 38.32
CA MET A 234 14.46 -14.49 37.54
C MET A 234 14.17 -15.91 38.02
N ASN A 235 15.23 -16.70 38.31
CA ASN A 235 15.06 -18.03 38.88
C ASN A 235 14.39 -18.02 40.26
N SER A 236 14.55 -16.94 41.04
CA SER A 236 13.86 -16.76 42.31
C SER A 236 12.37 -16.46 42.08
N ILE A 237 12.05 -15.41 41.30
CA ILE A 237 10.65 -14.99 41.12
C ILE A 237 9.80 -16.05 40.38
N LEU A 238 10.39 -16.84 39.48
CA LEU A 238 9.69 -17.94 38.81
C LEU A 238 9.30 -19.06 39.80
N LYS A 239 10.01 -19.20 40.92
CA LYS A 239 9.73 -20.20 41.96
C LYS A 239 8.80 -19.65 43.05
N THR A 240 9.03 -18.42 43.49
CA THR A 240 8.37 -17.84 44.68
C THR A 240 7.28 -16.83 44.35
N GLY A 241 7.21 -16.36 43.09
CA GLY A 241 6.43 -15.19 42.71
C GLY A 241 7.13 -13.88 43.09
N ILE A 242 6.46 -12.76 42.79
CA ILE A 242 6.89 -11.42 43.20
C ILE A 242 6.28 -11.11 44.56
N ASP A 243 7.14 -10.79 45.52
CA ASP A 243 6.75 -10.24 46.81
C ASP A 243 7.53 -8.96 47.09
N THR A 244 6.88 -8.01 47.75
CA THR A 244 7.49 -6.73 48.15
C THR A 244 7.66 -6.78 49.66
N GLU A 245 8.89 -6.73 50.14
CA GLU A 245 9.19 -6.68 51.57
C GLU A 245 8.68 -5.36 52.19
N ASP A 246 8.39 -5.36 53.50
CA ASP A 246 7.86 -4.19 54.21
C ASP A 246 8.80 -2.97 54.14
N ASP A 247 10.10 -3.18 53.98
CA ASP A 247 11.10 -2.12 53.81
C ASP A 247 11.30 -1.67 52.36
N GLN A 248 10.70 -2.38 51.41
CA GLN A 248 10.64 -2.07 49.98
C GLN A 248 9.28 -1.45 49.57
N SER A 249 8.53 -0.94 50.55
CA SER A 249 7.24 -0.27 50.37
C SER A 249 7.36 1.21 50.68
N PHE A 250 7.03 2.05 49.71
CA PHE A 250 7.17 3.51 49.77
C PHE A 250 5.82 4.19 49.54
N ASP A 251 5.58 5.31 50.22
CA ASP A 251 4.27 5.97 50.23
C ASP A 251 4.40 7.49 50.19
N PHE A 252 4.24 8.03 48.98
CA PHE A 252 4.28 9.45 48.67
C PHE A 252 3.02 10.18 49.17
N GLY A 253 1.90 9.47 49.39
CA GLY A 253 0.72 10.04 50.05
C GLY A 253 0.93 10.19 51.56
N LEU A 254 1.46 9.17 52.21
CA LEU A 254 1.66 9.12 53.65
C LEU A 254 2.69 10.13 54.14
N ILE A 255 3.75 10.38 53.38
CA ILE A 255 4.68 11.48 53.73
C ILE A 255 3.95 12.83 53.75
N LEU A 256 3.06 13.11 52.80
CA LEU A 256 2.28 14.35 52.80
C LEU A 256 1.34 14.47 53.99
N TYR A 257 0.83 13.34 54.49
CA TYR A 257 0.06 13.29 55.73
C TYR A 257 0.95 13.54 56.96
N ASN A 258 2.11 12.89 57.04
CA ASN A 258 3.11 13.06 58.11
C ASN A 258 3.51 14.55 58.26
N LEU A 259 3.68 15.26 57.14
CA LEU A 259 4.07 16.66 57.09
C LEU A 259 2.98 17.67 57.51
N ARG A 260 1.77 17.20 57.88
CA ARG A 260 0.69 18.04 58.46
C ARG A 260 0.86 18.25 59.96
N SER A 261 1.53 17.32 60.64
CA SER A 261 1.82 17.42 62.06
C SER A 261 3.00 18.36 62.32
N PRO A 262 3.17 18.85 63.56
CA PRO A 262 4.40 19.52 63.98
C PRO A 262 5.63 18.66 63.69
N ALA A 263 6.76 19.27 63.32
CA ALA A 263 7.94 18.53 62.88
C ALA A 263 8.57 17.60 63.95
N ALA A 264 8.35 17.90 65.23
CA ALA A 264 8.76 17.02 66.32
C ALA A 264 7.97 15.70 66.40
N GLU A 265 6.81 15.62 65.74
CA GLU A 265 5.94 14.44 65.71
C GLU A 265 6.07 13.65 64.40
N TRP A 266 6.90 14.10 63.47
CA TRP A 266 7.11 13.40 62.22
C TRP A 266 7.73 12.03 62.45
N VAL A 267 7.21 11.02 61.76
CA VAL A 267 7.80 9.68 61.74
C VAL A 267 9.10 9.71 60.92
N PRO A 268 10.28 9.50 61.52
CA PRO A 268 11.57 9.65 60.83
C PRO A 268 11.72 8.68 59.66
N ARG A 269 11.33 7.41 59.87
CA ARG A 269 11.42 6.36 58.84
C ARG A 269 10.70 6.76 57.55
N ILE A 270 9.46 7.22 57.63
CA ILE A 270 8.65 7.61 56.46
C ILE A 270 9.31 8.77 55.72
N PHE A 271 9.89 9.75 56.43
CA PHE A 271 10.58 10.86 55.78
C PHE A 271 11.86 10.41 55.08
N ILE A 272 12.69 9.64 55.78
CA ILE A 272 14.01 9.22 55.32
C ILE A 272 13.90 8.27 54.12
N THR A 273 13.07 7.21 54.22
CA THR A 273 12.99 6.20 53.16
C THR A 273 12.40 6.75 51.87
N ASN A 274 11.36 7.60 51.96
CA ASN A 274 10.80 8.24 50.78
C ASN A 274 11.77 9.26 50.17
N ARG A 275 12.57 9.97 50.99
CA ARG A 275 13.59 10.88 50.47
C ARG A 275 14.66 10.10 49.72
N ASP A 276 15.16 9.02 50.32
CA ASP A 276 16.23 8.21 49.75
C ASP A 276 15.78 7.59 48.41
N LEU A 277 14.58 7.00 48.35
CA LEU A 277 14.03 6.51 47.08
C LEU A 277 13.88 7.61 46.03
N ILE A 278 13.35 8.78 46.40
CA ILE A 278 13.15 9.87 45.42
C ILE A 278 14.48 10.41 44.91
N ILE A 279 15.52 10.45 45.74
CA ILE A 279 16.88 10.77 45.27
C ILE A 279 17.33 9.74 44.25
N GLU A 280 17.18 8.45 44.53
CA GLU A 280 17.56 7.38 43.59
C GLU A 280 16.81 7.47 42.26
N ILE A 281 15.50 7.75 42.30
CA ILE A 281 14.71 8.02 41.08
C ILE A 281 15.22 9.29 40.39
N ALA A 282 15.46 10.37 41.13
CA ALA A 282 15.88 11.64 40.54
C ALA A 282 17.26 11.55 39.88
N GLU A 283 18.19 10.80 40.45
CA GLU A 283 19.51 10.54 39.87
C GLU A 283 19.40 9.64 38.63
N ALA A 284 18.62 8.55 38.69
CA ALA A 284 18.44 7.63 37.57
C ALA A 284 17.75 8.28 36.35
N PHE A 285 16.88 9.27 36.58
CA PHE A 285 16.11 9.93 35.53
C PHE A 285 16.54 11.38 35.25
N GLU A 286 17.66 11.81 35.82
CA GLU A 286 18.23 13.17 35.68
C GLU A 286 17.20 14.28 35.98
N LEU A 287 16.49 14.16 37.11
CA LEU A 287 15.46 15.10 37.52
C LEU A 287 16.06 16.28 38.28
N ASP A 288 16.74 17.18 37.56
CA ASP A 288 17.42 18.36 38.13
C ASP A 288 16.51 19.19 39.05
N GLU A 289 15.23 19.36 38.70
CA GLU A 289 14.29 20.09 39.56
C GLU A 289 14.04 19.38 40.89
N VAL A 290 14.08 18.05 40.93
CA VAL A 290 13.94 17.26 42.16
C VAL A 290 15.24 17.31 42.95
N LEU A 291 16.38 17.08 42.29
CA LEU A 291 17.71 17.10 42.94
C LEU A 291 18.00 18.45 43.60
N SER A 292 17.64 19.56 42.94
CA SER A 292 17.82 20.91 43.51
C SER A 292 16.99 21.16 44.79
N LEU A 293 15.85 20.47 44.95
CA LEU A 293 14.98 20.59 46.13
C LEU A 293 15.41 19.69 47.30
N LEU A 294 16.16 18.62 47.00
CA LEU A 294 16.64 17.62 47.97
C LEU A 294 18.12 17.79 48.35
N GLY A 295 18.83 18.65 47.62
CA GLY A 295 20.25 18.89 47.79
C GLY A 295 20.66 19.49 49.13
N VAL A 296 21.97 19.50 49.36
CA VAL A 296 22.59 19.97 50.62
C VAL A 296 22.21 21.42 50.92
N GLY A 297 21.83 21.68 52.17
CA GLY A 297 21.45 23.02 52.65
C GLY A 297 20.00 23.43 52.35
N THR A 298 19.22 22.55 51.70
CA THR A 298 17.79 22.78 51.50
C THR A 298 17.01 22.60 52.82
N PRO A 299 15.75 23.09 52.90
CA PRO A 299 14.89 22.77 54.03
C PRO A 299 14.72 21.27 54.24
N ILE A 300 14.55 20.50 53.16
CA ILE A 300 14.38 19.04 53.26
C ILE A 300 15.64 18.37 53.81
N ASP A 301 16.82 18.76 53.32
CA ASP A 301 18.11 18.27 53.83
C ASP A 301 18.32 18.60 55.32
N THR A 302 17.91 19.80 55.76
CA THR A 302 17.98 20.17 57.18
C THR A 302 17.13 19.23 58.05
N PHE A 303 15.89 18.96 57.64
CA PHE A 303 15.02 18.03 58.36
C PHE A 303 15.52 16.58 58.29
N ASP A 304 16.01 16.12 57.13
CA ASP A 304 16.60 14.78 56.97
C ASP A 304 17.75 14.54 57.95
N ASN A 305 18.70 15.48 58.00
CA ASN A 305 19.86 15.40 58.89
C ASN A 305 19.46 15.30 60.37
N LEU A 306 18.44 16.04 60.79
CA LEU A 306 17.91 15.98 62.16
C LEU A 306 17.18 14.65 62.43
N LEU A 307 16.37 14.18 61.48
CA LEU A 307 15.59 12.95 61.62
C LEU A 307 16.48 11.70 61.66
N ARG A 308 17.60 11.65 60.93
CA ARG A 308 18.55 10.52 60.97
C ARG A 308 19.23 10.33 62.32
N VAL A 309 19.28 11.35 63.16
CA VAL A 309 19.92 11.30 64.48
C VAL A 309 18.92 11.41 65.63
N VAL A 310 17.63 11.62 65.35
CA VAL A 310 16.61 11.92 66.37
C VAL A 310 16.46 10.80 67.40
N ASP A 311 16.67 9.55 67.00
CA ASP A 311 16.56 8.39 67.88
C ASP A 311 17.86 8.05 68.62
N ARG A 312 18.96 8.77 68.34
CA ARG A 312 20.25 8.52 69.01
C ARG A 312 20.28 9.10 70.44
N PRO A 313 20.94 8.44 71.39
CA PRO A 313 21.20 9.01 72.72
C PRO A 313 22.00 10.31 72.62
N LEU A 314 21.64 11.32 73.43
CA LEU A 314 22.24 12.67 73.49
C LEU A 314 22.07 13.51 72.22
N ALA A 315 22.53 13.04 71.05
CA ALA A 315 22.36 13.72 69.77
C ALA A 315 20.87 13.94 69.42
N GLY A 316 20.04 12.94 69.70
CA GLY A 316 18.59 13.01 69.48
C GLY A 316 17.88 14.03 70.36
N TRP A 317 18.43 14.40 71.52
CA TRP A 317 17.83 15.44 72.36
C TRP A 317 17.94 16.82 71.70
N SER A 318 19.14 17.15 71.20
CA SER A 318 19.37 18.39 70.44
C SER A 318 18.52 18.41 69.18
N ALA A 319 18.45 17.29 68.45
CA ALA A 319 17.66 17.18 67.22
C ALA A 319 16.16 17.39 67.46
N ARG A 320 15.56 16.76 68.48
CA ARG A 320 14.14 16.97 68.84
C ARG A 320 13.85 18.42 69.19
N ARG A 321 14.75 19.09 69.93
CA ARG A 321 14.59 20.50 70.28
C ARG A 321 14.63 21.40 69.05
N GLN A 322 15.51 21.12 68.10
CA GLN A 322 15.59 21.86 66.83
C GLN A 322 14.37 21.58 65.94
N LEU A 323 13.95 20.33 65.80
CA LEU A 323 12.72 19.98 65.07
C LEU A 323 11.49 20.73 65.62
N GLY A 324 11.39 20.87 66.94
CA GLY A 324 10.30 21.62 67.58
C GLY A 324 10.33 23.13 67.38
N SER A 325 11.48 23.72 67.02
CA SER A 325 11.61 25.17 66.77
C SER A 325 11.53 25.55 65.28
N LEU A 326 11.74 24.59 64.38
CA LEU A 326 11.68 24.83 62.94
C LEU A 326 10.23 24.97 62.45
N GLN A 327 10.03 25.86 61.47
CA GLN A 327 8.74 26.03 60.80
C GLN A 327 8.62 25.01 59.65
N PRO A 328 7.72 24.02 59.72
CA PRO A 328 7.66 22.94 58.74
C PRO A 328 7.15 23.41 57.36
N GLY A 329 6.45 24.55 57.29
CA GLY A 329 5.74 24.99 56.08
C GLY A 329 6.60 25.06 54.81
N TYR A 330 7.86 25.46 54.93
CA TYR A 330 8.81 25.48 53.81
C TYR A 330 9.17 24.06 53.34
N ALA A 331 9.46 23.15 54.26
CA ALA A 331 9.74 21.75 53.95
C ALA A 331 8.50 21.04 53.40
N SER A 332 7.32 21.25 53.99
CA SER A 332 6.06 20.68 53.47
C SER A 332 5.76 21.18 52.05
N THR A 333 6.10 22.44 51.73
CA THR A 333 5.92 22.99 50.38
C THR A 333 6.95 22.45 49.39
N ALA A 334 8.21 22.30 49.80
CA ALA A 334 9.25 21.68 49.01
C ALA A 334 8.89 20.21 48.71
N TRP A 335 8.43 19.45 49.70
CA TRP A 335 8.02 18.05 49.53
C TRP A 335 6.89 17.86 48.52
N ARG A 336 5.85 18.72 48.57
CA ARG A 336 4.79 18.69 47.54
C ARG A 336 5.34 18.93 46.14
N LYS A 337 6.35 19.80 45.99
CA LYS A 337 7.01 20.01 44.70
C LYS A 337 7.83 18.79 44.28
N VAL A 338 8.61 18.21 45.19
CA VAL A 338 9.41 17.00 44.96
C VAL A 338 8.51 15.88 44.42
N ILE A 339 7.48 15.49 45.17
CA ILE A 339 6.56 14.40 44.80
C ILE A 339 5.91 14.67 43.45
N ARG A 340 5.41 15.89 43.23
CA ARG A 340 4.78 16.25 41.95
C ARG A 340 5.73 16.15 40.76
N HIS A 341 7.01 16.50 40.90
CA HIS A 341 7.96 16.39 39.79
C HIS A 341 8.41 14.96 39.56
N THR A 342 8.56 14.16 40.63
CA THR A 342 8.83 12.72 40.54
C THR A 342 7.67 12.00 39.86
N GLU A 343 6.43 12.23 40.30
CA GLU A 343 5.23 11.55 39.75
C GLU A 343 4.93 11.91 38.29
N LYS A 344 5.39 13.07 37.81
CA LYS A 344 5.28 13.42 36.38
C LYS A 344 6.09 12.49 35.48
N ARG A 345 7.09 11.80 36.02
CA ARG A 345 7.96 10.87 35.31
C ARG A 345 7.53 9.42 35.51
N ILE A 346 6.27 9.20 35.91
CA ILE A 346 5.70 7.87 36.08
C ILE A 346 4.83 7.53 34.88
N ARG A 347 5.11 6.37 34.30
CA ARG A 347 4.31 5.77 33.24
C ARG A 347 3.70 4.46 33.73
N TRP A 348 2.37 4.41 33.71
CA TRP A 348 1.63 3.19 34.04
C TRP A 348 1.64 2.21 32.87
N LEU A 349 2.12 0.99 33.11
CA LEU A 349 1.91 -0.14 32.21
C LEU A 349 0.66 -0.91 32.63
N ARG A 350 -0.15 -1.32 31.65
CA ARG A 350 -1.42 -2.03 31.87
C ARG A 350 -1.26 -3.53 31.75
#